data_AF-A0A7Z9E123-F1
#
_entry.id   AF-A0A7Z9E123-F1
#
_cell.length_a   1.000
_cell.length_b   1.000
_cell.length_c   1.000
_cell.angle_alpha   90.00
_cell.angle_beta   90.00
_cell.angle_gamma   90.00
#
_symmetry.space_group_name_H-M   'P 1'
#
loop_
_entity.id
_entity.type
_entity.pdbx_description
1 polymer ?
#
loop_
_entity_poly.entity_id
_entity_poly.type
_entity_poly.pdbx_seq_one_letter_code
_entity_poly.pdbx_strand_id
1 'polypeptide(L)'
;MGSNQPIALEQKKNGSYWVWESGGVCYLIPKYSLKINQYNFETIQYIFECEGYSSNSQGFKLLKPAQVYSSDGGKKWQVSQLGILQFY
;
A
#
# COMPACT_ATOMS: atom_id res chain seq x y z
N MET A 1 22.82 -7.38 -7.68
CA MET A 1 22.82 -6.67 -6.39
C MET A 1 21.63 -5.73 -6.37
N GLY A 2 20.50 -6.15 -5.81
CA GLY A 2 19.34 -5.30 -5.62
C GLY A 2 18.87 -5.55 -4.20
N SER A 3 19.11 -4.60 -3.31
CA SER A 3 18.72 -4.74 -1.90
C SER A 3 17.20 -4.75 -1.85
N ASN A 4 16.61 -5.92 -1.60
CA ASN A 4 15.16 -6.12 -1.40
C ASN A 4 14.75 -5.56 -0.04
N GLN A 5 15.07 -4.29 0.22
CA GLN A 5 14.79 -3.65 1.50
C GLN A 5 13.27 -3.52 1.65
N PRO A 6 12.69 -4.05 2.74
CA PRO A 6 11.27 -3.89 3.00
C PRO A 6 10.91 -2.42 3.05
N ILE A 7 9.90 -1.99 2.31
CA ILE A 7 9.44 -0.61 2.38
C ILE A 7 8.89 -0.36 3.80
N ALA A 8 9.39 0.70 4.44
CA ALA A 8 8.93 1.10 5.76
C ALA A 8 7.99 2.29 5.62
N LEU A 9 6.74 2.11 6.03
CA LEU A 9 5.72 3.14 6.05
C LEU A 9 5.74 3.83 7.41
N GLU A 10 5.69 5.16 7.39
CA GLU A 10 5.62 5.98 8.60
C GLU A 10 4.21 6.48 8.84
N GLN A 11 3.81 6.55 10.11
CA GLN A 11 2.53 7.14 10.47
C GLN A 11 2.54 8.66 10.22
N LYS A 12 1.57 9.15 9.46
CA LYS A 12 1.39 10.59 9.18
C LYS A 12 -0.05 11.01 9.46
N LYS A 13 -0.25 12.19 10.05
CA LYS A 13 -1.58 12.76 10.35
C LYS A 13 -2.51 12.79 9.12
N ASN A 14 -1.95 13.09 7.95
CA ASN A 14 -2.65 13.10 6.65
C ASN A 14 -2.11 12.03 5.70
N GLY A 15 -1.80 10.83 6.20
CA GLY A 15 -1.27 9.74 5.38
C GLY A 15 -2.23 9.26 4.30
N SER A 16 -1.70 8.60 3.26
CA SER A 16 -2.47 8.06 2.12
C SER A 16 -3.24 6.78 2.43
N TYR A 17 -2.96 6.16 3.57
CA TYR A 17 -3.47 4.85 3.96
C TYR A 17 -4.02 4.87 5.38
N TRP A 18 -4.90 3.91 5.66
CA TRP A 18 -5.32 3.52 7.00
C TRP A 18 -4.83 2.12 7.30
N VAL A 19 -4.53 1.86 8.58
CA VAL A 19 -4.29 0.52 9.08
C VAL A 19 -5.56 0.06 9.80
N TRP A 20 -6.06 -1.12 9.44
CA TRP A 20 -7.19 -1.78 10.07
C TRP A 20 -6.73 -3.10 10.68
N GLU A 21 -7.03 -3.31 11.96
CA GLU A 21 -6.69 -4.57 12.65
C GLU A 21 -7.92 -5.48 12.71
N SER A 22 -7.75 -6.75 12.33
CA SER A 22 -8.78 -7.77 12.45
C SER A 22 -8.16 -9.14 12.70
N GLY A 23 -8.56 -9.80 13.79
CA GLY A 23 -8.08 -11.14 14.14
C GLY A 23 -6.57 -11.21 14.38
N GLY A 24 -5.96 -10.14 14.90
CA GLY A 24 -4.50 -10.05 15.13
C GLY A 24 -3.67 -9.79 13.86
N VAL A 25 -4.32 -9.53 12.72
CA VAL A 25 -3.66 -9.16 11.46
C VAL A 25 -3.96 -7.69 11.17
N CYS A 26 -2.93 -6.93 10.80
CA CYS A 26 -3.06 -5.55 10.38
C CYS A 26 -3.10 -5.45 8.85
N TYR A 27 -4.03 -4.66 8.34
CA TYR A 27 -4.30 -4.49 6.92
C TYR A 27 -4.11 -3.02 6.53
N LEU A 28 -3.39 -2.77 5.44
CA LEU A 28 -3.22 -1.44 4.88
C LEU A 28 -4.26 -1.19 3.78
N ILE A 29 -5.07 -0.16 3.98
CA ILE A 29 -6.19 0.21 3.11
C ILE A 29 -5.92 1.61 2.53
N PRO A 30 -5.88 1.79 1.19
CA PRO A 30 -5.74 3.11 0.58
C PRO A 30 -6.96 3.97 0.87
N LYS A 31 -6.74 5.27 1.12
CA LYS A 31 -7.83 6.24 1.17
C LYS A 31 -8.48 6.36 -0.20
N TYR A 32 -9.78 6.63 -0.21
CA TYR A 32 -10.53 6.90 -1.45
C TYR A 32 -9.96 8.09 -2.25
N SER A 33 -9.33 9.07 -1.57
CA SER A 33 -8.71 10.23 -2.21
C SER A 33 -7.29 9.98 -2.74
N LEU A 34 -6.74 8.76 -2.59
CA LEU A 34 -5.43 8.42 -3.12
C LEU A 34 -5.43 8.48 -4.64
N LYS A 35 -4.64 9.38 -5.21
CA LYS A 35 -4.39 9.44 -6.65
C LYS A 35 -3.10 8.70 -6.97
N ILE A 36 -3.20 7.67 -7.79
CA ILE A 36 -2.05 6.92 -8.32
C ILE A 36 -1.72 7.46 -9.70
N ASN A 37 -0.45 7.80 -9.93
CA ASN A 37 0.06 8.34 -11.18
C ASN A 37 1.49 7.86 -11.42
N GLN A 38 2.06 8.19 -12.57
CA GLN A 38 3.40 7.75 -12.96
C GLN A 38 4.52 8.09 -11.94
N TYR A 39 4.34 9.13 -11.12
CA TYR A 39 5.36 9.55 -10.15
C TYR A 39 5.33 8.75 -8.85
N ASN A 40 4.19 8.16 -8.47
CA ASN A 40 4.07 7.36 -7.26
C ASN A 40 3.82 5.87 -7.53
N PHE A 41 3.55 5.50 -8.79
CA PHE A 41 3.23 4.13 -9.18
C PHE A 41 4.30 3.13 -8.73
N GLU A 42 5.58 3.44 -8.94
CA GLU A 42 6.68 2.59 -8.50
C GLU A 42 6.65 2.34 -6.98
N THR A 43 6.31 3.37 -6.19
CA THR A 43 6.14 3.22 -4.74
C THR A 43 4.94 2.34 -4.37
N ILE A 44 3.82 2.48 -5.10
CA ILE A 44 2.64 1.64 -4.90
C ILE A 44 2.96 0.16 -5.15
N GLN A 45 3.81 -0.14 -6.13
CA GLN A 45 4.16 -1.52 -6.50
C GLN A 45 4.91 -2.29 -5.39
N TYR A 46 5.51 -1.59 -4.42
CA TYR A 46 6.10 -2.23 -3.23
C TYR A 46 5.05 -2.61 -2.16
N ILE A 47 3.80 -2.17 -2.33
CA ILE A 47 2.71 -2.36 -1.36
C ILE A 47 1.58 -3.18 -1.97
N PHE A 48 1.32 -3.01 -3.27
CA PHE A 48 0.26 -3.67 -4.01
C PHE A 48 0.76 -4.24 -5.34
N GLU A 49 0.23 -5.41 -5.70
CA GLU A 49 0.19 -5.86 -7.09
C GLU A 49 -0.82 -4.99 -7.85
N CYS A 50 -0.36 -4.37 -8.95
CA CYS A 50 -1.15 -3.44 -9.73
C CYS A 50 -1.58 -4.07 -11.06
N GLU A 51 -2.83 -4.48 -11.16
CA GLU A 51 -3.40 -5.10 -12.35
C GLU A 51 -4.02 -4.05 -13.29
N GLY A 52 -3.62 -4.06 -14.56
CA GLY A 52 -4.24 -3.22 -15.60
C GLY A 52 -3.92 -1.73 -15.50
N TYR A 53 -2.85 -1.34 -14.79
CA TYR A 53 -2.45 0.06 -14.72
C TYR A 53 -2.10 0.62 -16.11
N SER A 54 -2.65 1.79 -16.41
CA SER A 54 -2.25 2.63 -17.54
C SER A 54 -2.14 4.07 -17.09
N SER A 55 -1.40 4.90 -17.83
CA SER A 55 -1.34 6.35 -17.55
C SER A 55 -2.69 7.06 -17.68
N ASN A 56 -3.68 6.41 -18.31
CA ASN A 56 -5.02 6.92 -18.52
C ASN A 56 -6.06 6.35 -17.55
N SER A 57 -5.66 5.49 -16.62
CA SER A 57 -6.57 4.89 -15.64
C SER A 57 -7.26 5.97 -14.81
N GLN A 58 -8.59 5.88 -14.73
CA GLN A 58 -9.44 6.86 -14.03
C GLN A 58 -9.50 6.58 -12.53
N GLY A 59 -9.27 5.34 -12.13
CA GLY A 59 -9.28 4.94 -10.74
C GLY A 59 -8.81 3.50 -10.55
N PHE A 60 -9.07 2.97 -9.36
CA PHE A 60 -8.76 1.60 -9.02
C PHE A 60 -9.76 1.03 -8.02
N LYS A 61 -9.86 -0.29 -7.98
CA LYS A 61 -10.57 -1.07 -6.97
C LYS A 61 -9.57 -1.77 -6.08
N LEU A 62 -9.80 -1.76 -4.78
CA LEU A 62 -9.07 -2.59 -3.83
C LEU A 62 -9.66 -4.00 -3.85
N LEU A 63 -8.98 -4.94 -4.50
CA LEU A 63 -9.41 -6.35 -4.52
C LEU A 63 -8.98 -7.08 -3.25
N LYS A 64 -7.77 -6.76 -2.76
CA LYS A 64 -7.22 -7.32 -1.52
C LYS A 64 -6.38 -6.29 -0.78
N PRO A 65 -6.61 -6.05 0.52
CA PRO A 65 -5.74 -5.18 1.31
C PRO A 65 -4.35 -5.81 1.50
N ALA A 66 -3.31 -4.98 1.53
CA ALA A 66 -1.98 -5.43 1.89
C ALA A 66 -1.94 -5.78 3.37
N GLN A 67 -1.19 -6.80 3.75
CA GLN A 67 -0.93 -7.09 5.16
C GLN A 67 0.34 -6.37 5.60
N VAL A 68 0.29 -5.81 6.80
CA VAL A 68 1.40 -5.11 7.41
C VAL A 68 1.61 -5.59 8.84
N TYR A 69 2.80 -5.40 9.36
CA TYR A 69 3.10 -5.53 10.78
C TYR A 69 3.80 -4.28 11.27
N SER A 70 3.56 -3.93 12.52
CA SER A 70 4.27 -2.82 13.17
C SER A 70 5.70 -3.23 13.46
N SER A 71 6.65 -2.36 13.15
CA SER A 71 8.04 -2.44 13.58
C SER A 71 8.42 -1.17 14.35
N ASP A 72 9.61 -1.16 14.96
CA ASP A 72 10.15 0.01 15.67
C ASP A 72 9.19 0.54 16.76
N GLY A 73 8.65 -0.37 17.57
CA GLY A 73 7.75 -0.02 18.69
C GLY A 73 6.44 0.65 18.26
N GLY A 74 5.92 0.33 17.08
CA GLY A 74 4.65 0.87 16.57
C GLY A 74 4.79 2.13 15.70
N LYS A 75 6.02 2.63 15.49
CA LYS A 75 6.26 3.86 14.71
C LYS A 75 6.28 3.62 13.21
N LYS A 76 6.66 2.40 12.80
CA LYS A 76 6.81 2.02 11.40
C LYS A 76 5.95 0.80 11.09
N TRP A 77 5.57 0.69 9.83
CA TRP A 77 4.82 -0.43 9.31
C TRP A 77 5.56 -1.03 8.13
N GLN A 78 5.68 -2.35 8.10
CA GLN A 78 6.31 -3.08 7.00
C GLN A 78 5.30 -3.99 6.34
N VAL A 79 5.38 -4.10 5.02
CA VAL A 79 4.52 -4.97 4.22
C VAL A 79 4.98 -6.42 4.39
N SER A 80 4.13 -7.28 4.92
CA SER A 80 4.35 -8.74 4.97
C SER A 80 3.76 -9.46 3.77
N GLN A 81 2.67 -8.93 3.22
CA GLN A 81 2.02 -9.47 2.03
C GLN A 81 1.46 -8.33 1.19
N LEU A 82 1.73 -8.35 -0.12
CA LEU A 82 1.19 -7.38 -1.05
C LEU A 82 -0.34 -7.45 -1.11
N GLY A 83 -0.97 -6.29 -1.22
CA GLY A 83 -2.37 -6.17 -1.60
C GLY A 83 -2.54 -6.29 -3.11
N ILE A 84 -3.77 -6.17 -3.60
CA ILE A 84 -4.09 -6.19 -5.03
C ILE A 84 -4.98 -4.99 -5.36
N LEU A 85 -4.53 -4.19 -6.32
CA LEU A 85 -5.29 -3.10 -6.93
C LEU A 85 -5.60 -3.43 -8.39
N GLN A 86 -6.85 -3.29 -8.79
CA GLN A 86 -7.27 -3.39 -10.18
C GLN A 86 -7.65 -2.01 -10.71
N PHE A 87 -6.96 -1.56 -11.75
CA PHE A 87 -7.18 -0.26 -12.37
C PHE A 87 -8.23 -0.34 -13.48
N TYR A 88 -8.96 0.75 -13.69
CA TYR A 88 -9.98 0.89 -14.74
C TYR A 88 -9.98 2.30 -15.35
#